data_AF-A0A7Y6UC10-F1
#
_entry.id   AF-A0A7Y6UC10-F1
#
_cell.length_a   1.000
_cell.length_b   1.000
_cell.length_c   1.000
_cell.angle_alpha   90.00
_cell.angle_beta   90.00
_cell.angle_gamma   90.00
#
_symmetry.space_group_name_H-M   'P 1'
#
loop_
_entity.id
_entity.type
_entity.pdbx_description
1 polymer ?
#
loop_
_entity_poly.entity_id
_entity_poly.type
_entity_poly.pdbx_seq_one_letter_code
_entity_poly.pdbx_strand_id
1 'polypeptide(L)'
;MAGRSIEDMSIAFIGAGNLATNLAKALYRKGFRIVQVYSRTKESAQELAQTVEAAYTTELQAVTKEAQLYIVSLKDAAFVELLPQIVS
;
A
#
# COMPACT_ATOMS: atom_id res chain seq x y z
N MET A 1 -3.76 16.31 24.90
CA MET A 1 -3.27 15.47 23.79
C MET A 1 -4.47 14.78 23.18
N ALA A 2 -5.04 15.32 22.10
CA ALA A 2 -6.16 14.68 21.41
C ALA A 2 -5.69 13.31 20.91
N GLY A 3 -6.35 12.23 21.33
CA GLY A 3 -6.09 10.90 20.78
C GLY A 3 -6.26 10.98 19.28
N ARG A 4 -5.23 10.64 18.50
CA ARG A 4 -5.33 10.63 17.04
C ARG A 4 -6.46 9.68 16.65
N SER A 5 -7.39 10.14 15.80
CA SER A 5 -8.40 9.24 15.26
C SER A 5 -7.68 8.18 14.44
N ILE A 6 -8.09 6.92 14.55
CA ILE A 6 -7.52 5.81 13.77
C ILE A 6 -7.62 6.07 12.26
N GLU A 7 -8.58 6.92 11.85
CA GLU A 7 -8.85 7.37 10.49
C GLU A 7 -7.73 8.28 9.93
N ASP A 8 -6.93 8.92 10.78
CA ASP A 8 -5.76 9.73 10.35
C ASP A 8 -4.54 8.88 9.98
N MET A 9 -4.64 7.55 10.12
CA MET A 9 -3.54 6.63 9.80
C MET A 9 -3.33 6.54 8.28
N SER A 10 -2.14 6.95 7.83
CA SER A 10 -1.70 6.80 6.43
C SER A 10 -1.18 5.39 6.16
N ILE A 11 -1.72 4.75 5.12
CA ILE A 11 -1.41 3.35 4.78
C ILE A 11 -0.81 3.28 3.38
N ALA A 12 0.32 2.57 3.24
CA ALA A 12 0.89 2.18 1.95
C ALA A 12 0.73 0.68 1.72
N PHE A 13 0.32 0.30 0.51
CA PHE A 13 0.23 -1.11 0.10
C PHE A 13 1.43 -1.49 -0.76
N ILE A 14 2.12 -2.57 -0.36
CA ILE A 14 3.18 -3.20 -1.14
C ILE A 14 2.62 -4.48 -1.75
N GLY A 15 2.11 -4.37 -2.97
CA GLY A 15 1.36 -5.40 -3.68
C GLY A 15 -0.04 -4.91 -4.07
N ALA A 16 -0.53 -5.39 -5.20
CA ALA A 16 -1.86 -5.07 -5.74
C ALA A 16 -2.61 -6.33 -6.22
N GLY A 17 -2.34 -7.48 -5.58
CA GLY A 17 -3.06 -8.73 -5.83
C GLY A 17 -4.42 -8.80 -5.12
N ASN A 18 -5.12 -9.92 -5.22
CA ASN A 18 -6.47 -10.10 -4.68
C ASN A 18 -6.62 -9.70 -3.19
N LEU A 19 -5.64 -10.07 -2.35
CA LEU A 19 -5.66 -9.72 -0.93
C LEU A 19 -5.51 -8.21 -0.71
N ALA A 20 -4.45 -7.60 -1.27
CA ALA A 20 -4.24 -6.16 -1.23
C ALA A 20 -5.46 -5.39 -1.72
N THR A 21 -6.02 -5.79 -2.86
CA THR A 21 -7.16 -5.11 -3.48
C THR A 21 -8.40 -5.12 -2.59
N ASN A 22 -8.77 -6.28 -2.04
CA ASN A 22 -9.94 -6.36 -1.17
C ASN A 22 -9.73 -5.64 0.17
N LEU A 23 -8.53 -5.77 0.76
CA LEU A 23 -8.22 -5.12 2.03
C LEU A 23 -8.15 -3.59 1.90
N ALA A 24 -7.48 -3.08 0.86
CA ALA A 24 -7.41 -1.64 0.59
C ALA A 24 -8.80 -1.04 0.37
N LYS A 25 -9.66 -1.71 -0.42
CA LYS A 25 -11.07 -1.30 -0.61
C LYS A 25 -11.84 -1.27 0.71
N ALA A 26 -11.66 -2.26 1.58
CA ALA A 26 -12.35 -2.32 2.86
C ALA A 26 -11.89 -1.20 3.82
N LEU A 27 -10.58 -0.94 3.90
CA LEU A 27 -10.01 0.13 4.71
C LEU A 27 -10.42 1.51 4.18
N TYR A 28 -10.35 1.72 2.87
CA TYR A 28 -10.78 2.97 2.23
C TYR A 28 -12.25 3.30 2.55
N ARG A 29 -13.15 2.31 2.42
CA ARG A 29 -14.58 2.46 2.78
C ARG A 29 -14.83 2.72 4.27
N LYS A 30 -13.84 2.45 5.13
CA LYS A 30 -13.88 2.72 6.56
C LYS A 30 -13.23 4.06 6.93
N GLY A 31 -12.82 4.86 5.94
CA GLY A 31 -12.25 6.19 6.15
C GLY A 31 -10.73 6.22 6.34
N PHE A 32 -10.04 5.09 6.22
CA PHE A 32 -8.58 5.07 6.28
C PHE A 32 -7.98 5.68 5.02
N ARG A 33 -6.92 6.49 5.19
CA ARG A 33 -6.23 7.13 4.09
C ARG A 33 -5.18 6.19 3.48
N ILE A 34 -5.44 5.70 2.27
CA ILE A 34 -4.42 5.01 1.47
C ILE A 34 -3.60 6.05 0.72
N VAL A 35 -2.30 6.11 0.97
CA VAL A 35 -1.43 7.14 0.38
C VAL A 35 -0.70 6.68 -0.87
N GLN A 36 -0.38 5.38 -0.97
CA GLN A 36 0.29 4.83 -2.14
C GLN A 36 0.07 3.32 -2.30
N VAL A 37 0.06 2.87 -3.54
CA VAL A 37 0.09 1.45 -3.91
C VAL A 37 1.32 1.15 -4.77
N TYR A 38 2.12 0.18 -4.35
CA TYR A 38 3.20 -0.39 -5.15
C TYR A 38 2.75 -1.72 -5.78
N SER A 39 3.09 -1.92 -7.05
CA SER A 39 3.07 -3.24 -7.69
C SER A 39 4.14 -3.31 -8.77
N ARG A 40 4.65 -4.51 -9.06
CA ARG A 40 5.62 -4.73 -10.15
C ARG A 40 5.03 -4.40 -11.53
N THR A 41 3.72 -4.46 -11.67
CA THR A 41 3.00 -4.14 -12.90
C THR A 41 2.29 -2.80 -12.75
N LYS A 42 2.49 -1.91 -13.74
CA LYS A 42 1.82 -0.60 -13.79
C LYS A 42 0.31 -0.74 -13.75
N GLU A 43 -0.25 -1.66 -14.53
CA GLU A 43 -1.69 -1.91 -14.64
C GLU A 43 -2.31 -2.19 -13.27
N SER A 44 -1.79 -3.17 -12.53
CA SER A 44 -2.32 -3.52 -11.20
C SER A 44 -2.09 -2.42 -10.16
N ALA A 45 -0.93 -1.73 -10.20
CA ALA A 45 -0.66 -0.61 -9.30
C ALA A 45 -1.68 0.51 -9.51
N GLN A 46 -1.89 0.89 -10.77
CA GLN A 46 -2.77 1.98 -11.17
C GLN A 46 -4.24 1.65 -10.90
N GLU A 47 -4.70 0.44 -11.23
CA GLU A 47 -6.09 0.02 -11.01
C GLU A 47 -6.48 0.11 -9.53
N LEU A 48 -5.64 -0.45 -8.65
CA LEU A 48 -5.92 -0.41 -7.22
C LEU A 48 -5.83 1.01 -6.68
N ALA A 49 -4.80 1.77 -7.02
CA ALA A 49 -4.61 3.14 -6.55
C ALA A 49 -5.76 4.07 -6.95
N GLN A 50 -6.25 3.97 -8.19
CA GLN A 50 -7.42 4.72 -8.64
C GLN A 50 -8.67 4.38 -7.83
N THR A 51 -8.84 3.10 -7.45
CA THR A 51 -10.00 2.65 -6.68
C THR A 51 -10.05 3.19 -5.25
N VAL A 52 -8.89 3.53 -4.68
CA VAL A 52 -8.76 4.02 -3.29
C VAL A 52 -8.18 5.43 -3.22
N GLU A 53 -8.23 6.17 -4.34
CA GLU A 53 -7.78 7.56 -4.46
C GLU A 53 -6.34 7.82 -3.96
N ALA A 54 -5.44 6.88 -4.26
CA ALA A 54 -4.03 6.92 -3.86
C ALA A 54 -3.09 7.19 -5.05
N ALA A 55 -1.83 7.51 -4.74
CA ALA A 55 -0.76 7.45 -5.73
C ALA A 55 -0.37 5.99 -6.02
N TYR A 56 0.31 5.74 -7.15
CA TYR A 56 0.91 4.44 -7.41
C TYR A 56 2.38 4.58 -7.81
N THR A 57 3.12 3.48 -7.65
CA THR A 57 4.48 3.34 -8.18
C THR A 57 4.75 1.90 -8.60
N THR A 58 5.64 1.72 -9.56
CA THR A 58 6.21 0.41 -9.93
C THR A 58 7.64 0.22 -9.44
N GLU A 59 8.21 1.26 -8.84
CA GLU A 59 9.57 1.28 -8.32
C GLU A 59 9.51 1.22 -6.80
N LEU A 60 10.16 0.20 -6.23
CA LEU A 60 10.14 -0.02 -4.79
C LEU A 60 10.84 1.12 -4.04
N GLN A 61 11.87 1.73 -4.65
CA GLN A 61 12.60 2.85 -4.07
C GLN A 61 11.78 4.15 -4.05
N ALA A 62 10.72 4.24 -4.85
CA ALA A 62 9.78 5.35 -4.89
C ALA A 62 8.56 5.14 -3.99
N VAL A 63 8.55 4.07 -3.18
CA VAL A 63 7.59 3.91 -2.09
C VAL A 63 7.83 5.02 -1.06
N THR A 64 6.76 5.73 -0.71
CA THR A 64 6.78 6.80 0.28
C THR A 64 7.30 6.28 1.61
N LYS A 65 8.12 7.10 2.29
CA LYS A 65 8.59 6.84 3.67
C LYS A 65 7.69 7.48 4.73
N GLU A 66 6.59 8.09 4.31
CA GLU A 66 5.70 8.88 5.16
C GLU A 66 4.42 8.13 5.59
N ALA A 67 4.25 6.88 5.15
CA ALA A 67 3.14 6.06 5.62
C ALA A 67 3.41 5.60 7.05
N GLN A 68 2.36 5.60 7.88
CA GLN A 68 2.44 5.11 9.26
C GLN A 68 2.31 3.59 9.32
N LEU A 69 1.66 2.98 8.33
CA LEU A 69 1.50 1.54 8.19
C LEU A 69 1.80 1.08 6.77
N TYR A 70 2.64 0.04 6.66
CA TYR A 70 2.94 -0.64 5.40
C TYR A 70 2.32 -2.03 5.42
N ILE A 71 1.43 -2.31 4.47
CA ILE A 71 0.82 -3.62 4.30
C ILE A 71 1.49 -4.32 3.12
N VAL A 72 2.27 -5.35 3.42
CA VAL A 72 2.96 -6.15 2.39
C VAL A 72 2.11 -7.36 2.03
N SER A 73 1.67 -7.41 0.78
CA SER A 73 0.79 -8.45 0.22
C SER A 73 1.40 -9.01 -1.07
N LEU A 74 2.58 -9.59 -0.92
CA LEU A 74 3.35 -10.19 -1.99
C LEU A 74 3.26 -11.71 -1.92
N LYS A 75 3.44 -12.38 -3.06
CA LYS A 75 3.68 -13.83 -3.06
C LYS A 75 5.04 -14.11 -2.40
N ASP A 76 5.18 -15.24 -1.72
CA ASP A 76 6.41 -15.62 -0.99
C ASP A 76 7.68 -15.47 -1.83
N ALA A 77 7.64 -15.91 -3.10
CA ALA A 77 8.75 -15.79 -4.03
C ALA A 77 9.19 -14.33 -4.27
N ALA A 78 8.25 -13.39 -4.33
CA ALA A 78 8.56 -11.96 -4.46
C ALA A 78 8.92 -11.32 -3.10
N PHE A 79 8.42 -11.88 -2.00
CA PHE A 79 8.69 -11.37 -0.66
C PHE A 79 10.16 -11.56 -0.27
N VAL A 80 10.74 -12.73 -0.54
CA VAL A 80 12.16 -13.02 -0.23
C VAL A 80 13.12 -12.08 -0.96
N GLU A 81 12.83 -11.75 -2.22
CA GLU A 81 13.66 -10.85 -3.04
C GLU A 81 13.54 -9.37 -2.60
N LEU A 82 12.33 -8.93 -2.24
CA LEU A 82 12.05 -7.52 -1.98
C LEU A 82 12.18 -7.12 -0.50
N LEU A 83 12.16 -8.09 0.41
CA LEU A 83 12.26 -7.87 1.86
C LEU A 83 13.40 -6.92 2.28
N PRO A 84 14.66 -7.14 1.83
CA PRO A 84 15.77 -6.28 2.23
C PRO A 84 15.56 -4.80 1.87
N GLN A 85 14.88 -4.53 0.76
CA GLN A 85 14.61 -3.17 0.27
C GLN A 85 13.43 -2.48 0.96
N ILE A 86 12.57 -3.25 1.64
CA ILE A 86 11.40 -2.72 2.35
C ILE A 86 11.78 -2.26 3.78
N VAL A 87 12.77 -2.92 4.40
CA VAL A 87 13.14 -2.69 5.82
C VAL A 87 14.42 -1.87 6.02
N SER A 88 15.05 -1.39 4.95
CA SER A 88 16.28 -0.57 4.98
C SER A 88 16.03 0.92 4.81
#